data_AF-A0A357A731-F1
#
_entry.id   AF-A0A357A731-F1
#
_cell.length_a   1.000
_cell.length_b   1.000
_cell.length_c   1.000
_cell.angle_alpha   90.00
_cell.angle_beta   90.00
_cell.angle_gamma   90.00
#
_symmetry.space_group_name_H-M   'P 1'
#
loop_
_entity.id
_entity.type
_entity.pdbx_description
1 polymer ?
#
loop_
_entity_poly.entity_id
_entity_poly.type
_entity_poly.pdbx_seq_one_letter_code
_entity_poly.pdbx_strand_id
1 'polypeptide(L)' 'MLMDVATNLVTQKFVNSSCEDLSQIKSTDPSQATGPEAALQKKAIEMLRSNPQVREEFINRVAPQIANRMFECELIP' A
#
# COMPACT_ATOMS: atom_id res chain seq x y z
N MET A 1 -12.65 -9.40 -1.22
CA MET A 1 -13.26 -8.15 -1.77
C MET A 1 -12.16 -7.25 -2.34
N LEU A 2 -12.49 -6.21 -3.11
CA LEU A 2 -11.50 -5.25 -3.68
C LEU A 2 -10.58 -4.64 -2.61
N MET A 3 -11.10 -4.44 -1.39
CA MET A 3 -10.34 -3.96 -0.24
C MET A 3 -9.24 -4.93 0.21
N ASP A 4 -9.52 -6.24 0.19
CA ASP A 4 -8.53 -7.25 0.62
C ASP A 4 -7.37 -7.33 -0.38
N VAL A 5 -7.67 -7.18 -1.68
CA VAL A 5 -6.64 -7.12 -2.74
C VAL A 5 -5.75 -5.91 -2.53
N ALA A 6 -6.33 -4.73 -2.28
CA ALA A 6 -5.56 -3.50 -2.00
C ALA A 6 -4.70 -3.64 -0.73
N THR A 7 -5.26 -4.24 0.33
CA THR A 7 -4.57 -4.48 1.60
C THR A 7 -3.37 -5.40 1.40
N ASN A 8 -3.58 -6.54 0.75
CA ASN A 8 -2.52 -7.52 0.48
C ASN A 8 -1.38 -6.93 -0.37
N LEU A 9 -1.71 -6.13 -1.38
CA LEU A 9 -0.73 -5.45 -2.22
C LEU A 9 0.17 -4.50 -1.42
N VAL A 10 -0.42 -3.76 -0.49
CA VAL A 10 0.33 -2.84 0.38
C VAL A 10 1.15 -3.60 1.42
N THR A 11 0.59 -4.63 2.04
CA THR A 11 1.33 -5.48 3.00
C THR A 11 2.53 -6.14 2.33
N GLN A 12 2.37 -6.75 1.15
CA GLN A 12 3.47 -7.36 0.41
C GLN A 12 4.58 -6.36 0.07
N LYS A 13 4.21 -5.11 -0.24
CA LYS A 13 5.14 -4.09 -0.69
C LYS A 13 5.84 -3.31 0.43
N PHE A 14 5.19 -3.13 1.57
CA PHE A 14 5.71 -2.29 2.64
C PHE A 14 6.05 -3.07 3.90
N VAL A 15 5.22 -4.03 4.28
CA VAL A 15 5.43 -4.80 5.51
C VAL A 15 6.48 -5.90 5.30
N ASN A 16 6.44 -6.59 4.16
CA ASN A 16 7.36 -7.71 3.88
C ASN A 16 8.71 -7.27 3.29
N SER A 17 8.88 -5.99 2.97
CA SER A 17 10.13 -5.49 2.37
C SER A 17 11.26 -5.39 3.41
N SER A 18 12.50 -5.48 2.90
CA SER A 18 13.69 -5.21 3.71
C SER A 18 13.77 -3.71 4.05
N CYS A 19 14.52 -3.36 5.09
CA CYS A 19 14.69 -1.95 5.46
C CYS A 19 15.44 -1.14 4.38
N GLU A 20 16.38 -1.77 3.67
CA GLU A 20 17.06 -1.15 2.54
C GLU A 20 16.07 -0.85 1.40
N ASP A 21 15.23 -1.83 1.04
CA ASP A 21 14.17 -1.64 0.04
C ASP A 21 13.22 -0.52 0.45
N LEU A 22 12.75 -0.53 1.71
CA LEU A 22 11.82 0.46 2.27
C LEU A 22 12.38 1.90 2.19
N SER A 23 13.69 2.08 2.45
CA SER A 23 14.36 3.38 2.33
C SER A 23 14.36 3.92 0.89
N GLN A 24 14.30 3.02 -0.09
CA GLN A 24 14.30 3.33 -1.51
C GLN A 24 12.89 3.32 -2.12
N ILE A 25 11.84 2.98 -1.35
CA ILE A 25 10.46 3.03 -1.84
C ILE A 25 10.10 4.49 -2.12
N LYS A 26 10.25 4.86 -3.38
CA LYS A 26 9.57 6.02 -3.95
C LYS A 26 8.12 5.68 -4.18
N SER A 27 7.28 6.71 -4.20
CA SER A 27 5.90 6.62 -4.66
C SER A 27 5.88 6.00 -6.05
N THR A 28 5.66 4.69 -6.14
CA THR A 28 5.58 3.99 -7.41
C THR A 28 4.21 4.31 -7.95
N ASP A 29 4.16 4.96 -9.12
CA ASP A 29 2.90 5.32 -9.75
C ASP A 29 2.09 4.04 -9.94
N PRO A 30 0.92 3.92 -9.28
CA PRO A 30 0.16 2.68 -9.36
C PRO A 30 -0.35 2.36 -10.77
N SER A 31 -0.32 3.34 -11.69
CA SER A 31 -0.61 3.11 -13.10
C SER A 31 0.45 2.24 -13.81
N GLN A 32 1.63 2.07 -13.21
CA GLN A 32 2.72 1.22 -13.71
C GLN A 32 2.63 -0.25 -13.27
N ALA A 33 1.58 -0.64 -12.52
CA ALA A 33 1.35 -2.05 -12.20
C ALA A 33 1.20 -2.89 -13.48
N THR A 34 2.02 -3.92 -13.61
CA THR A 34 1.97 -4.90 -14.71
C THR A 34 1.63 -6.29 -14.16
N GLY A 35 1.03 -7.13 -15.01
CA GLY A 35 0.65 -8.50 -14.62
C GLY A 35 -0.87 -8.71 -14.42
N PRO A 36 -1.28 -9.94 -14.08
CA PRO A 36 -2.69 -10.35 -14.08
C PRO A 36 -3.57 -9.56 -13.08
N GLU A 37 -2.97 -8.99 -12.04
CA GLU A 37 -3.69 -8.24 -10.99
C GLU A 37 -3.75 -6.73 -11.26
N ALA A 38 -3.09 -6.23 -12.32
CA ALA A 38 -2.99 -4.80 -12.61
C ALA A 38 -4.36 -4.11 -12.79
N ALA A 39 -5.33 -4.79 -13.41
CA ALA A 39 -6.67 -4.25 -13.61
C ALA A 39 -7.45 -4.11 -12.29
N LEU A 40 -7.33 -5.11 -11.41
CA LEU A 40 -7.93 -5.09 -10.07
C LEU A 40 -7.31 -4.01 -9.20
N GLN A 41 -5.99 -3.84 -9.29
CA GLN A 41 -5.27 -2.81 -8.56
C GLN A 41 -5.65 -1.40 -9.02
N LYS A 42 -5.74 -1.16 -10.33
CA LYS A 42 -6.24 0.12 -10.88
C LYS A 42 -7.64 0.44 -10.37
N LYS A 43 -8.54 -0.54 -10.42
CA LYS A 43 -9.93 -0.38 -9.94
C LYS A 43 -10.01 -0.11 -8.44
N ALA A 44 -9.20 -0.78 -7.62
CA ALA A 44 -9.13 -0.52 -6.19
C ALA A 44 -8.65 0.90 -5.89
N ILE A 45 -7.68 1.40 -6.66
CA ILE A 45 -7.14 2.75 -6.49
C ILE A 45 -8.14 3.81 -6.93
N GLU A 46 -8.84 3.60 -8.04
CA GLU A 46 -9.94 4.47 -8.45
C GLU A 46 -11.05 4.51 -7.41
N MET A 47 -11.39 3.37 -6.81
CA MET A 47 -12.36 3.29 -5.71
C MET A 47 -11.91 4.11 -4.50
N LEU A 48 -10.65 3.98 -4.07
CA LEU A 48 -10.09 4.74 -2.93
C LEU A 48 -9.97 6.24 -3.25
N ARG A 49 -9.66 6.62 -4.50
CA ARG A 49 -9.62 8.04 -4.91
C ARG A 49 -11.02 8.65 -4.86
N SER A 50 -12.01 7.93 -5.38
CA SER A 50 -13.39 8.41 -5.54
C SER A 50 -14.19 8.42 -4.23
N ASN A 51 -13.83 7.58 -3.24
CA ASN A 51 -14.57 7.45 -1.98
C ASN A 51 -13.70 7.78 -0.76
N PRO A 52 -13.79 9.00 -0.20
CA PRO A 52 -12.99 9.42 0.94
C PRO A 52 -13.14 8.56 2.19
N GLN A 53 -14.37 8.12 2.51
CA GLN A 53 -14.64 7.27 3.68
C GLN A 53 -13.98 5.89 3.54
N VAL A 54 -14.08 5.27 2.36
CA VAL A 54 -13.44 3.98 2.08
C VAL A 54 -11.92 4.11 2.11
N ARG A 55 -11.38 5.25 1.63
CA ARG A 55 -9.95 5.55 1.73
C ARG A 55 -9.47 5.68 3.17
N GLU A 56 -10.24 6.34 4.01
CA GLU A 56 -9.92 6.48 5.43
C GLU A 56 -9.88 5.11 6.12
N GLU A 57 -10.89 4.27 5.91
CA GLU A 57 -10.92 2.90 6.45
C GLU A 57 -9.70 2.09 5.99
N PHE A 58 -9.39 2.15 4.69
CA PHE A 58 -8.22 1.49 4.13
C PHE A 58 -6.91 1.95 4.78
N ILE A 59 -6.70 3.27 4.87
CA ILE A 59 -5.48 3.85 5.46
C ILE A 59 -5.39 3.45 6.93
N ASN A 60 -6.46 3.58 7.71
CA ASN A 60 -6.47 3.20 9.12
C ASN A 60 -6.16 1.71 9.34
N ARG A 61 -6.47 0.86 8.36
CA ARG A 61 -6.16 -0.58 8.41
C ARG A 61 -4.70 -0.89 8.11
N VAL A 62 -4.08 -0.22 7.14
CA VAL A 62 -2.71 -0.54 6.67
C VAL A 62 -1.62 0.31 7.33
N ALA A 63 -1.91 1.58 7.64
CA ALA A 63 -0.94 2.54 8.12
C ALA A 63 -0.24 2.11 9.42
N PRO A 64 -0.92 1.51 10.42
CA PRO A 64 -0.23 1.10 11.65
C PRO A 64 0.90 0.09 11.40
N GLN A 65 0.67 -0.90 10.54
CA GLN A 65 1.67 -1.94 10.26
C GLN A 65 2.85 -1.38 9.48
N ILE A 66 2.58 -0.48 8.51
CA ILE A 66 3.62 0.18 7.73
C ILE A 66 4.43 1.11 8.62
N ALA A 67 3.78 1.92 9.46
CA ALA A 67 4.47 2.83 10.39
C ALA A 67 5.36 2.07 11.36
N ASN A 68 4.87 0.97 11.95
CA ASN A 68 5.69 0.11 12.81
C ASN A 68 6.90 -0.43 12.06
N ARG A 69 6.71 -0.91 10.83
CA ARG A 69 7.81 -1.42 10.00
C ARG A 69 8.83 -0.33 9.66
N MET A 70 8.37 0.88 9.35
CA MET A 70 9.24 2.02 9.08
C MET A 70 9.99 2.47 10.34
N PHE A 71 9.37 2.40 11.51
CA PHE A 71 10.01 2.69 12.79
C PHE A 71 11.09 1.66 13.13
N GLU A 72 10.81 0.36 12.97
CA GLU A 72 11.80 -0.72 13.12
C GLU A 72 13.00 -0.55 12.18
N CYS A 73 12.78 0.05 11.01
CA CYS A 73 13.80 0.34 10.02
C CYS A 73 14.46 1.72 10.18
N GLU A 74 14.19 2.44 11.27
CA GLU A 74 14.75 3.78 11.57
C GLU A 74 14.46 4.84 10.48
N LEU A 75 13.38 4.64 9.70
CA LEU A 75 12.96 5.57 8.63
C LEU A 75 12.07 6.71 9.14
N ILE A 76 11.40 6.47 10.27
CA ILE A 76 10.62 7.46 11.00
C ILE A 76 10.97 7.38 12.49
N PRO A 77 10.97 8.52 13.20
CA PRO A 77 11.31 8.59 14.62
C PRO A 77 10.19 8.08 15.54
#